data_AF-A0A7Y0BR81-F1
#
_entry.id   AF-A0A7Y0BR81-F1
#
_cell.length_a   1.000
_cell.length_b   1.000
_cell.length_c   1.000
_cell.angle_alpha   90.00
_cell.angle_beta   90.00
_cell.angle_gamma   90.00
#
_symmetry.space_group_name_H-M   'P 1'
#
loop_
_entity.id
_entity.type
_entity.pdbx_description
1 polymer ?
#
loop_
_entity_poly.entity_id
_entity_poly.type
_entity_poly.pdbx_seq_one_letter_code
_entity_poly.pdbx_strand_id
1 'polypeptide(L)' 'MMMMTAQLVLFGAGVWAAIGFFAAADALTAVKWGIPAAVLLIMSLMIKLALWPVIHVNRMLAQLHRLELSVLRDTGHS' A
#
# COMPACT_ATOMS: atom_id res chain seq x y z
N MET A 1 1.69 -11.75 -3.24
CA MET A 1 3.17 -11.77 -3.17
C MET A 1 3.78 -10.56 -3.87
N MET A 2 3.56 -10.37 -5.17
CA MET A 2 4.06 -9.21 -5.95
C MET A 2 3.87 -7.83 -5.28
N MET A 3 2.70 -7.56 -4.71
CA MET A 3 2.36 -6.29 -4.05
C MET A 3 3.21 -6.01 -2.79
N MET A 4 3.51 -7.04 -1.99
CA MET A 4 4.31 -6.87 -0.77
C MET A 4 5.79 -6.64 -1.13
N THR A 5 6.28 -7.31 -2.16
CA THR A 5 7.63 -7.11 -2.69
C THR A 5 7.80 -5.70 -3.24
N ALA A 6 6.83 -5.21 -4.03
CA ALA A 6 6.84 -3.84 -4.55
C ALA A 6 6.85 -2.79 -3.43
N GLN A 7 6.13 -3.02 -2.34
CA GLN A 7 6.10 -2.12 -1.20
C GLN A 7 7.43 -2.09 -0.42
N LEU A 8 8.09 -3.24 -0.26
CA LEU A 8 9.43 -3.30 0.33
C LEU A 8 10.46 -2.57 -0.54
N VAL A 9 10.38 -2.73 -1.87
CA VAL A 9 11.25 -2.05 -2.82
C VAL A 9 11.03 -0.54 -2.79
N LEU A 10 9.78 -0.07 -2.78
CA LEU A 10 9.44 1.34 -2.70
C LEU A 10 9.89 1.98 -1.38
N PHE A 11 9.74 1.27 -0.26
CA PHE A 11 10.21 1.73 1.05
C PHE A 11 11.75 1.82 1.10
N GLY A 12 12.45 0.79 0.61
CA GLY A 12 13.91 0.76 0.53
C GLY A 12 14.47 1.85 -0.39
N ALA A 13 13.87 2.03 -1.57
CA ALA A 13 14.24 3.10 -2.51
C ALA A 13 14.03 4.49 -1.91
N GLY A 14 12.95 4.69 -1.16
CA GLY A 14 12.68 5.94 -0.46
C GLY A 14 13.68 6.28 0.63
N VAL A 15 14.07 5.29 1.47
CA VAL A 15 15.11 5.47 2.50
C VAL A 15 16.47 5.77 1.86
N TRP A 16 16.84 5.06 0.80
CA TRP A 16 18.10 5.28 0.08
C TRP A 16 18.18 6.69 -0.52
N ALA A 17 17.08 7.17 -1.10
CA ALA A 17 17.03 8.51 -1.69
C ALA A 17 16.99 9.63 -0.62
N ALA A 18 16.43 9.37 0.57
CA ALA A 18 16.50 10.28 1.72
C ALA A 18 17.93 10.42 2.28
N ILE A 19 18.72 9.33 2.29
CA ILE A 19 20.15 9.38 2.66
C ILE A 19 20.93 10.22 1.64
N GLY A 20 20.65 10.07 0.35
CA GLY A 20 21.25 10.89 -0.72
C GLY A 20 20.89 12.38 -0.62
N PHE A 21 19.70 12.72 -0.13
CA PHE A 21 19.28 14.09 0.14
C PHE A 21 20.08 14.74 1.28
N PHE A 22 20.31 14.00 2.37
CA PHE A 22 21.09 14.49 3.53
C PHE A 22 22.60 14.55 3.28
N ALA A 23 23.12 13.76 2.34
CA ALA A 23 24.55 13.76 1.99
C ALA A 23 24.94 14.82 0.93
N ALA A 24 23.97 15.53 0.34
CA ALA A 24 24.24 16.50 -0.72
C ALA A 24 24.77 17.83 -0.14
N ALA A 25 26.00 18.20 -0.53
CA ALA A 25 26.67 19.43 -0.11
C ALA A 25 26.16 20.72 -0.80
N ASP A 26 25.40 20.57 -1.89
CA ASP A 26 24.85 21.67 -2.71
C ASP A 26 23.32 21.59 -2.79
N ALA A 27 22.64 22.71 -2.55
CA ALA A 27 21.17 22.78 -2.52
C ALA A 27 20.51 22.34 -3.85
N LEU A 28 21.18 22.60 -4.98
CA LEU A 28 20.70 22.16 -6.30
C LEU A 28 20.76 20.63 -6.46
N THR A 29 21.80 20.00 -5.93
CA THR A 29 21.95 18.54 -5.93
C THR A 29 20.96 17.90 -4.97
N ALA A 30 20.72 18.51 -3.81
CA ALA A 30 19.72 18.05 -2.86
C ALA A 30 18.31 18.00 -3.49
N VAL A 31 17.88 19.06 -4.18
CA VAL A 31 16.55 19.08 -4.84
C VAL A 31 16.45 18.05 -5.96
N LYS A 32 17.51 17.85 -6.75
CA LYS A 32 17.50 16.91 -7.88
C LYS A 32 17.25 15.46 -7.45
N TRP A 33 17.72 15.09 -6.26
CA TRP A 33 17.51 13.77 -5.68
C TRP A 33 16.31 13.72 -4.73
N GLY A 34 15.96 14.84 -4.09
CA GLY A 34 14.84 14.95 -3.16
C GLY A 34 13.47 14.84 -3.80
N ILE A 35 13.25 15.42 -4.98
CA ILE A 35 11.96 15.33 -5.68
C ILE A 35 11.62 13.87 -6.07
N PRO A 36 12.49 13.11 -6.76
CA PRO A 36 12.20 11.72 -7.06
C PRO A 36 12.07 10.86 -5.78
N ALA A 37 12.87 11.14 -4.73
CA ALA A 37 12.75 10.48 -3.43
C ALA A 37 11.35 10.67 -2.80
N ALA A 38 10.90 11.93 -2.75
CA ALA A 38 9.61 12.29 -2.18
C ALA A 38 8.47 11.67 -2.99
N VAL A 39 8.55 11.69 -4.32
CA VAL A 39 7.53 11.07 -5.20
C VAL A 39 7.45 9.55 -4.96
N LEU A 40 8.58 8.85 -4.88
CA LEU A 40 8.62 7.41 -4.59
C LEU A 40 8.03 7.09 -3.21
N LEU A 41 8.37 7.89 -2.19
CA LEU A 41 7.83 7.72 -0.83
C LEU A 41 6.33 8.01 -0.75
N ILE A 42 5.85 9.09 -1.40
CA ILE A 42 4.43 9.44 -1.44
C ILE A 42 3.64 8.36 -2.19
N MET A 43 4.14 7.86 -3.32
CA MET A 43 3.54 6.74 -4.04
C MET A 43 3.49 5.48 -3.19
N SER A 44 4.56 5.15 -2.47
CA SER A 44 4.59 4.03 -1.53
C SER A 44 3.52 4.16 -0.45
N LEU A 45 3.37 5.37 0.11
CA LEU A 45 2.41 5.65 1.17
C LEU A 45 0.96 5.56 0.64
N MET A 46 0.70 6.13 -0.53
CA MET A 46 -0.59 6.08 -1.21
C MET A 46 -1.02 4.64 -1.48
N ILE A 47 -0.12 3.80 -1.98
CA ILE A 47 -0.40 2.37 -2.23
C ILE A 47 -0.75 1.66 -0.92
N LYS A 48 0.02 1.90 0.16
CA LYS A 48 -0.23 1.28 1.47
C LYS A 48 -1.59 1.71 2.05
N LEU A 49 -1.96 2.97 1.85
CA LEU A 49 -3.23 3.53 2.32
C LEU A 49 -4.43 3.04 1.48
N ALA A 50 -4.26 2.85 0.17
CA ALA A 50 -5.30 2.36 -0.73
C ALA A 50 -5.52 0.84 -0.64
N LEU A 51 -4.48 0.07 -0.29
CA LEU A 51 -4.59 -1.38 -0.15
C LEU A 51 -5.44 -1.78 1.06
N TRP A 52 -5.38 -0.98 2.13
CA TRP A 52 -6.10 -1.24 3.36
C TRP A 52 -7.63 -1.25 3.23
N PRO A 53 -8.28 -0.27 2.59
CA PRO A 53 -9.72 -0.30 2.34
C PRO A 53 -10.11 -1.43 1.39
N VAL A 54 -9.31 -1.73 0.36
CA VAL A 54 -9.58 -2.85 -0.57
C VAL A 54 -9.63 -4.19 0.18
N ILE A 55 -8.68 -4.42 1.09
CA ILE A 55 -8.69 -5.63 1.92
C ILE A 55 -9.90 -5.66 2.86
N HIS A 56 -10.27 -4.52 3.47
CA HIS A 56 -11.45 -4.44 4.35
C HIS A 56 -12.75 -4.71 3.58
N VAL A 57 -12.93 -4.12 2.40
CA VAL A 57 -14.11 -4.32 1.55
C VAL A 57 -14.22 -5.78 1.12
N ASN A 58 -13.13 -6.39 0.65
CA ASN A 58 -13.15 -7.80 0.24
C ASN A 58 -13.48 -8.74 1.41
N ARG A 59 -12.98 -8.44 2.62
CA ARG A 59 -13.34 -9.20 3.84
C ARG A 59 -14.82 -9.04 4.18
N MET A 60 -15.36 -7.83 4.11
CA MET A 60 -16.78 -7.57 4.36
C MET A 60 -17.67 -8.32 3.35
N LEU A 61 -17.35 -8.25 2.04
CA LEU A 61 -18.10 -9.00 1.02
C LEU A 61 -18.06 -10.51 1.26
N ALA A 62 -16.90 -11.05 1.60
CA ALA A 62 -16.77 -12.48 1.89
C ALA A 62 -17.57 -12.91 3.11
N GLN A 63 -17.70 -12.04 4.11
CA GLN A 63 -18.56 -12.28 5.27
C GLN A 63 -20.04 -12.22 4.90
N LEU A 64 -20.45 -11.26 4.07
CA LEU A 64 -21.82 -11.15 3.57
C LEU A 64 -22.23 -12.41 2.77
N HIS A 65 -21.42 -12.86 1.81
CA HIS A 65 -21.70 -14.09 1.07
C HIS A 65 -21.81 -15.32 1.99
N ARG A 66 -20.99 -15.42 3.04
CA ARG A 66 -21.11 -16.52 4.03
C ARG A 66 -22.41 -16.43 4.82
N LEU A 67 -22.85 -15.22 5.15
CA LEU A 67 -24.11 -14.99 5.85
C LEU A 67 -25.30 -15.38 4.95
N GLU A 68 -25.31 -14.96 3.70
CA GLU A 68 -26.33 -15.33 2.70
C GLU A 68 -26.42 -16.86 2.55
N LEU A 69 -25.27 -17.54 2.43
CA LEU A 69 -25.21 -19.00 2.36
C LEU A 69 -25.77 -19.68 3.62
N SER A 70 -25.53 -19.11 4.81
CA SER A 70 -26.06 -19.67 6.06
C SER A 70 -27.58 -19.52 6.17
N VAL A 71 -28.14 -18.37 5.76
CA VAL A 71 -29.58 -18.11 5.77
C VAL A 71 -30.32 -19.00 4.76
N LEU A 72 -29.76 -19.16 3.56
CA LEU A 72 -30.33 -20.06 2.54
C LEU A 72 -30.32 -21.52 2.98
N ARG A 73 -29.31 -21.94 3.75
CA ARG A 73 -29.25 -23.30 4.31
C ARG A 73 -30.28 -23.51 5.41
N ASP A 74 -30.49 -22.51 6.26
CA ASP A 74 -31.45 -22.58 7.38
C ASP A 74 -32.91 -22.64 6.89
N THR A 75 -33.23 -21.87 5.84
CA THR A 75 -34.57 -21.85 5.23
C THR A 75 -34.91 -23.08 4.38
N GLY A 76 -33.92 -23.87 3.96
CA GLY A 76 -34.12 -25.12 3.21
C GLY A 76 -34.47 -26.35 4.07
N HIS A 77 -34.60 -26.19 5.39
CA HIS A 77 -34.90 -27.27 6.35
C HIS A 77 -36.29 -27.18 7.00
N SER A 78 -37.20 -26.38 6.42
CA SER A 78 -38.62 -26.29 6.80
C SER A 78 -39.52 -26.58 5.62
#